data_AF-A0A7J5XIG5-F1
#
_entry.id   AF-A0A7J5XIG5-F1
#
_cell.length_a   1.000
_cell.length_b   1.000
_cell.length_c   1.000
_cell.angle_alpha   90.00
_cell.angle_beta   90.00
_cell.angle_gamma   90.00
#
_symmetry.space_group_name_H-M   'P 1'
#
loop_
_entity.id
_entity.type
_entity.pdbx_description
1 polymer ?
#
loop_
_entity_poly.entity_id
_entity_poly.type
_entity_poly.pdbx_seq_one_letter_code
_entity_poly.pdbx_strand_id
1 'polypeptide(L)'
;MQILLYTAVLLYLQERASAEPNAKCPTRCDVSICPSPSCPSGYVPDRCNCCLVCAQAELEPCGRKEDLPCGDGLECKQPNSKRLSKGFCRCKFRNDVCGSDGKSYVNVCQLKATSRKALQQGHPGITQIQKGPCESSTGPPNAASPRYKFNFIADVVEKIAPAVVHIELFLRHPLFGRNIPLSSGSGFLMSENGLIVSNAHVVSSTTPVSGQQHLKVQMQNGDVYEANIKDIDKKSDIATIKINSQVNLRPGEFVVAIGSPFALQNTVTTGIVSTAQRDGKELGLRDSDMDYIQTDAIINYGNSGGPLVNLDGEVIGINTLKVAAGISFAIPSDRITRFLNESLDKHNKDVRSVKKRFIGIRMLTITQALIKELKLQNPDFPNVTSGIYVHEVVPHSPAEKGGIKDGDIIVKLNGKPLMATADLQGALQEETALLLEVRRDNDDLLFNIEPDVIMQ
;
A
#
# COMPACT_ATOMS: atom_id res chain seq x y z
N MET A 1 13.53 18.98 81.05
CA MET A 1 12.54 19.01 79.96
C MET A 1 13.15 19.83 78.82
N GLN A 2 12.93 19.44 77.55
CA GLN A 2 13.54 20.02 76.33
C GLN A 2 15.06 19.84 76.17
N ILE A 3 15.47 19.88 74.89
CA ILE A 3 16.79 19.66 74.25
C ILE A 3 17.04 18.20 73.78
N LEU A 4 16.40 17.83 72.67
CA LEU A 4 16.67 16.60 71.90
C LEU A 4 15.97 16.66 70.51
N LEU A 5 16.37 17.60 69.63
CA LEU A 5 15.69 17.81 68.33
C LEU A 5 16.50 18.60 67.27
N TYR A 6 17.77 18.26 67.01
CA TYR A 6 18.61 18.99 66.03
C TYR A 6 19.57 18.14 65.16
N THR A 7 19.24 16.86 64.87
CA THR A 7 20.09 15.97 64.05
C THR A 7 19.28 15.09 63.08
N ALA A 8 18.46 15.68 62.19
CA ALA A 8 17.62 14.92 61.26
C ALA A 8 17.27 15.58 59.90
N VAL A 9 17.94 16.68 59.48
CA VAL A 9 17.60 17.39 58.22
C VAL A 9 18.85 17.82 57.44
N LEU A 10 19.63 16.87 56.90
CA LEU A 10 20.73 17.18 55.96
C LEU A 10 21.20 16.00 55.06
N LEU A 11 20.36 14.97 54.86
CA LEU A 11 20.67 13.81 54.01
C LEU A 11 19.52 13.52 53.02
N TYR A 12 19.31 14.42 52.04
CA TYR A 12 18.50 14.15 50.84
C TYR A 12 18.82 15.12 49.69
N LEU A 13 20.12 15.31 49.38
CA LEU A 13 20.59 16.08 48.22
C LEU A 13 21.68 15.34 47.44
N GLN A 14 21.29 14.21 46.85
CA GLN A 14 21.94 13.54 45.73
C GLN A 14 20.84 13.23 44.70
N GLU A 15 20.96 13.49 43.41
CA GLU A 15 22.08 14.09 42.65
C GLU A 15 21.54 15.14 41.68
N ARG A 16 22.26 16.27 41.54
CA ARG A 16 22.17 17.11 40.35
C ARG A 16 23.54 17.09 39.69
N ALA A 17 23.64 16.41 38.55
CA ALA A 17 24.83 16.47 37.71
C ALA A 17 25.06 17.93 37.27
N SER A 18 26.08 18.57 37.82
CA SER A 18 26.55 19.86 37.33
C SER A 18 27.15 19.66 35.93
N ALA A 19 26.61 20.37 34.94
CA ALA A 19 27.19 20.37 33.60
C ALA A 19 28.58 21.00 33.63
N GLU A 20 29.59 20.28 33.12
CA GLU A 20 30.97 20.76 33.09
C GLU A 20 31.17 21.91 32.08
N PRO A 21 32.04 22.90 32.39
CA PRO A 21 32.24 24.06 31.53
C PRO A 21 33.21 23.80 30.37
N ASN A 22 32.74 23.97 29.13
CA ASN A 22 33.54 24.18 27.92
C ASN A 22 34.61 23.12 27.58
N ALA A 23 34.26 21.83 27.66
CA ALA A 23 34.99 20.80 26.92
C ALA A 23 34.96 21.09 25.39
N LYS A 24 36.09 20.87 24.70
CA LYS A 24 36.13 20.89 23.22
C LYS A 24 35.58 19.56 22.70
N CYS A 25 34.77 19.60 21.65
CA CYS A 25 34.23 18.40 21.03
C CYS A 25 35.34 17.45 20.52
N PRO A 26 35.19 16.13 20.70
CA PRO A 26 36.15 15.16 20.19
C PRO A 26 36.12 15.10 18.65
N THR A 27 37.24 14.76 18.04
CA THR A 27 37.36 14.63 16.56
C THR A 27 36.69 13.38 16.01
N ARG A 28 36.34 12.41 16.87
CA ARG A 28 35.55 11.23 16.55
C ARG A 28 34.66 10.89 17.74
N CYS A 29 33.40 10.59 17.49
CA CYS A 29 32.45 10.18 18.53
C CYS A 29 32.53 8.68 18.81
N ASP A 30 32.57 8.33 20.10
CA ASP A 30 32.33 6.97 20.58
C ASP A 30 30.97 6.92 21.25
N VAL A 31 29.99 6.34 20.53
CA VAL A 31 28.60 6.26 20.99
C VAL A 31 28.40 5.21 22.10
N SER A 32 29.38 4.34 22.37
CA SER A 32 29.26 3.32 23.42
C SER A 32 29.39 3.88 24.84
N ILE A 33 29.97 5.08 24.97
CA ILE A 33 30.17 5.80 26.23
C ILE A 33 29.01 6.79 26.51
N CYS A 34 28.09 6.96 25.55
CA CYS A 34 26.97 7.89 25.71
C CYS A 34 26.00 7.46 26.81
N PRO A 35 25.56 8.39 27.70
CA PRO A 35 24.53 8.10 28.67
C PRO A 35 23.21 7.79 27.97
N SER A 36 22.38 6.94 28.56
CA SER A 36 21.00 6.65 28.11
C SER A 36 19.97 7.22 29.10
N PRO A 37 19.83 8.56 29.20
CA PRO A 37 18.91 9.19 30.15
C PRO A 37 17.45 8.98 29.76
N SER A 38 16.56 8.82 30.75
CA SER A 38 15.11 8.77 30.49
C SER A 38 14.58 10.18 30.19
N CYS A 39 14.25 10.45 28.92
CA CYS A 39 13.87 11.78 28.44
C CYS A 39 12.39 11.88 27.98
N PRO A 40 11.45 12.30 28.85
CA PRO A 40 10.05 12.54 28.48
C PRO A 40 9.86 13.59 27.36
N SER A 41 10.70 14.61 27.30
CA SER A 41 10.70 15.64 26.25
C SER A 41 11.10 15.11 24.85
N GLY A 42 11.62 13.87 24.79
CA GLY A 42 12.33 13.35 23.62
C GLY A 42 13.83 13.62 23.68
N TYR A 43 14.55 13.07 22.71
CA TYR A 43 16.00 13.17 22.59
C TYR A 43 16.39 14.19 21.51
N VAL A 44 17.53 14.83 21.72
CA VAL A 44 18.23 15.67 20.74
C VAL A 44 19.72 15.35 20.77
N PRO A 45 20.47 15.59 19.68
CA PRO A 45 21.91 15.55 19.74
C PRO A 45 22.46 16.56 20.75
N ASP A 46 23.57 16.19 21.40
CA ASP A 46 24.38 17.14 22.19
C ASP A 46 25.05 18.21 21.31
N ARG A 47 25.78 19.12 21.94
CA ARG A 47 26.49 20.22 21.27
C ARG A 47 27.53 19.76 20.24
N CYS A 48 28.04 18.54 20.40
CA CYS A 48 29.05 17.94 19.53
C CYS A 48 28.44 17.00 18.48
N ASN A 49 27.10 16.91 18.43
CA ASN A 49 26.34 15.98 17.60
C ASN A 49 26.77 14.51 17.81
N CYS A 50 27.04 14.16 19.07
CA CYS A 50 27.81 12.99 19.48
C CYS A 50 26.95 11.97 20.23
N CYS A 51 26.34 12.38 21.35
CA CYS A 51 25.39 11.61 22.14
C CYS A 51 23.96 12.17 22.03
N LEU A 52 22.98 11.33 22.35
CA LEU A 52 21.59 11.75 22.53
C LEU A 52 21.37 12.19 23.99
N VAL A 53 20.91 13.43 24.16
CA VAL A 53 20.60 14.04 25.46
C VAL A 53 19.14 14.47 25.51
N CYS A 54 18.62 14.76 26.71
CA CYS A 54 17.23 15.20 26.84
C CYS A 54 17.01 16.58 26.22
N ALA A 55 16.01 16.67 25.36
CA ALA A 55 15.58 17.92 24.76
C ALA A 55 14.94 18.85 25.80
N GLN A 56 15.04 20.17 25.60
CA GLN A 56 14.37 21.13 26.48
C GLN A 56 12.85 20.92 26.44
N ALA A 57 12.25 20.81 27.63
CA ALA A 57 10.82 20.65 27.86
C ALA A 57 10.03 21.93 27.56
N GLU A 58 8.71 21.88 27.68
CA GLU A 58 7.92 23.12 27.57
C GLU A 58 8.22 24.07 28.74
N LEU A 59 8.30 25.37 28.43
CA LEU A 59 8.73 26.47 29.32
C LEU A 59 10.22 26.45 29.76
N GLU A 60 11.03 25.51 29.29
CA GLU A 60 12.49 25.53 29.48
C GLU A 60 13.20 26.53 28.57
N PRO A 61 14.41 27.01 28.94
CA PRO A 61 15.17 28.01 28.17
C PRO A 61 15.54 27.54 26.76
N CYS A 62 15.58 28.48 25.81
CA CYS A 62 16.09 28.18 24.47
C CYS A 62 16.63 29.43 23.74
N GLY A 63 17.45 29.17 22.72
CA GLY A 63 17.92 30.18 21.77
C GLY A 63 19.22 30.89 22.16
N ARG A 64 19.85 30.55 23.29
CA ARG A 64 21.24 30.92 23.60
C ARG A 64 22.21 29.86 23.09
N LYS A 65 23.48 30.23 22.97
CA LYS A 65 24.58 29.35 22.49
C LYS A 65 24.84 28.11 23.36
N GLU A 66 24.36 28.13 24.61
CA GLU A 66 24.50 27.03 25.59
C GLU A 66 23.16 26.35 25.93
N ASP A 67 22.03 26.81 25.38
CA ASP A 67 20.74 26.15 25.59
C ASP A 67 20.62 24.97 24.59
N LEU A 68 20.13 23.81 25.05
CA LEU A 68 19.81 22.69 24.16
C LEU A 68 18.57 23.00 23.30
N PRO A 69 18.39 22.34 22.14
CA PRO A 69 17.18 22.52 21.33
C PRO A 69 15.92 21.96 22.04
N CYS A 70 14.77 22.53 21.67
CA CYS A 70 13.47 22.12 22.18
C CYS A 70 13.06 20.72 21.68
N GLY A 71 12.29 19.99 22.49
CA GLY A 71 11.77 18.66 22.15
C GLY A 71 10.75 18.63 21.00
N ASP A 72 10.42 17.42 20.55
CA ASP A 72 9.47 17.17 19.47
C ASP A 72 8.12 17.88 19.69
N GLY A 73 7.73 18.73 18.72
CA GLY A 73 6.52 19.55 18.74
C GLY A 73 6.67 20.94 19.38
N LEU A 74 7.79 21.21 20.06
CA LEU A 74 8.08 22.49 20.71
C LEU A 74 8.87 23.43 19.79
N GLU A 75 8.46 24.68 19.72
CA GLU A 75 9.17 25.75 19.02
C GLU A 75 9.76 26.74 20.03
N CYS A 76 11.00 27.19 19.81
CA CYS A 76 11.60 28.24 20.63
C CYS A 76 10.93 29.59 20.34
N LYS A 77 10.33 30.23 21.37
CA LYS A 77 9.68 31.55 21.23
C LYS A 77 10.32 32.57 22.16
N GLN A 78 10.77 33.69 21.59
CA GLN A 78 11.28 34.85 22.32
C GLN A 78 10.14 35.81 22.71
N PRO A 79 10.15 36.37 23.93
CA PRO A 79 9.25 37.46 24.31
C PRO A 79 9.75 38.79 23.72
N ASN A 80 9.02 39.27 22.70
CA ASN A 80 9.27 40.47 21.90
C ASN A 80 10.60 40.49 21.10
N SER A 81 10.57 41.18 19.96
CA SER A 81 11.57 41.12 18.88
C SER A 81 12.93 41.80 19.16
N LYS A 82 13.43 41.77 20.39
CA LYS A 82 14.80 42.19 20.73
C LYS A 82 15.70 40.96 20.77
N ARG A 83 16.72 40.92 19.89
CA ARG A 83 17.70 39.81 19.67
C ARG A 83 18.44 39.25 20.91
N LEU A 84 18.20 39.77 22.11
CA LEU A 84 18.83 39.35 23.37
C LEU A 84 17.83 38.83 24.43
N SER A 85 16.52 38.78 24.15
CA SER A 85 15.55 38.24 25.12
C SER A 85 15.69 36.72 25.26
N LYS A 86 15.54 36.21 26.49
CA LYS A 86 15.60 34.77 26.78
C LYS A 86 14.41 34.08 26.13
N GLY A 87 14.67 33.16 25.19
CA GLY A 87 13.63 32.33 24.59
C GLY A 87 13.17 31.24 25.54
N PHE A 88 11.95 30.74 25.31
CA PHE A 88 11.40 29.58 25.99
C PHE A 88 10.74 28.63 24.99
N CYS A 89 10.92 27.33 25.17
CA CYS A 89 10.25 26.31 24.36
C CYS A 89 8.73 26.33 24.62
N ARG A 90 7.93 26.33 23.56
CA ARG A 90 6.46 26.33 23.61
C ARG A 90 5.88 25.41 22.56
N CYS A 91 4.82 24.68 22.88
CA CYS A 91 4.16 23.80 21.91
C CYS A 91 3.65 24.60 20.71
N LYS A 92 3.88 24.06 19.52
CA LYS A 92 3.43 24.62 18.23
C LYS A 92 1.91 24.77 18.18
N PHE A 93 1.20 23.79 18.76
CA PHE A 93 -0.25 23.77 18.87
C PHE A 93 -0.62 23.94 20.35
N ARG A 94 -1.30 25.03 20.72
CA ARG A 94 -1.65 25.36 22.12
C ARG A 94 -3.12 25.14 22.46
N ASN A 95 -3.76 24.22 21.75
CA ASN A 95 -5.13 23.82 22.02
C ASN A 95 -5.07 22.60 22.94
N ASP A 96 -5.97 22.54 23.92
CA ASP A 96 -6.15 21.36 24.75
C ASP A 96 -6.37 20.10 23.89
N VAL A 97 -6.01 18.94 24.43
CA VAL A 97 -6.20 17.63 23.79
C VAL A 97 -6.65 16.59 24.82
N CYS A 98 -7.47 15.63 24.40
CA CYS A 98 -7.89 14.51 25.23
C CYS A 98 -7.00 13.29 24.99
N GLY A 99 -6.46 12.71 26.05
CA GLY A 99 -5.67 11.48 26.02
C GLY A 99 -6.51 10.20 26.09
N SER A 100 -5.95 9.09 25.60
CA SER A 100 -6.53 7.75 25.73
C SER A 100 -6.65 7.23 27.17
N ASP A 101 -6.03 7.93 28.13
CA ASP A 101 -6.19 7.72 29.57
C ASP A 101 -7.34 8.54 30.18
N GLY A 102 -8.17 9.17 29.35
CA GLY A 102 -9.31 10.00 29.76
C GLY A 102 -8.95 11.35 30.37
N LYS A 103 -7.68 11.79 30.27
CA LYS A 103 -7.22 13.07 30.84
C LYS A 103 -7.09 14.16 29.79
N SER A 104 -7.49 15.38 30.17
CA SER A 104 -7.23 16.60 29.40
C SER A 104 -5.78 17.04 29.59
N TYR A 105 -5.10 17.32 28.49
CA TYR A 105 -3.76 17.92 28.45
C TYR A 105 -3.84 19.31 27.82
N VAL A 106 -3.05 20.26 28.32
CA VAL A 106 -3.03 21.67 27.87
C VAL A 106 -2.57 21.77 26.40
N ASN A 107 -1.82 20.79 25.91
CA ASN A 107 -1.47 20.66 24.50
C ASN A 107 -0.94 19.25 24.15
N VAL A 108 -0.81 19.02 22.84
CA VAL A 108 -0.27 17.76 22.27
C VAL A 108 1.18 17.46 22.68
N CYS A 109 2.01 18.47 22.99
CA CYS A 109 3.38 18.25 23.44
C CYS A 109 3.41 17.73 24.89
N GLN A 110 2.52 18.23 25.76
CA GLN A 110 2.34 17.71 27.11
C GLN A 110 1.84 16.25 27.08
N LEU A 111 0.83 15.94 26.25
CA LEU A 111 0.35 14.56 26.04
C LEU A 111 1.49 13.65 25.56
N LYS A 112 2.23 14.05 24.51
CA LYS A 112 3.40 13.30 24.01
C LYS A 112 4.45 13.08 25.10
N ALA A 113 4.73 14.06 25.94
CA ALA A 113 5.71 13.94 27.01
C ALA A 113 5.25 12.97 28.12
N THR A 114 3.98 13.03 28.52
CA THR A 114 3.40 12.08 29.49
C THR A 114 3.34 10.66 28.90
N SER A 115 3.00 10.52 27.62
CA SER A 115 2.99 9.26 26.88
C SER A 115 4.38 8.60 26.83
N ARG A 116 5.43 9.36 26.47
CA ARG A 116 6.82 8.87 26.48
C ARG A 116 7.27 8.46 27.89
N LYS A 117 6.87 9.21 28.93
CA LYS A 117 7.14 8.83 30.33
C LYS A 117 6.43 7.53 30.72
N ALA A 118 5.18 7.32 30.32
CA ALA A 118 4.45 6.08 30.59
C ALA A 118 5.15 4.87 29.96
N LEU A 119 5.52 4.97 28.68
CA LEU A 119 6.29 3.94 27.96
C LEU A 119 7.65 3.65 28.62
N GLN A 120 8.38 4.69 29.04
CA GLN A 120 9.63 4.57 29.81
C GLN A 120 9.45 3.92 31.19
N GLN A 121 8.22 3.86 31.71
CA GLN A 121 7.85 3.18 32.95
C GLN A 121 7.15 1.82 32.70
N GLY A 122 7.19 1.29 31.47
CA GLY A 122 6.56 0.01 31.11
C GLY A 122 5.03 0.04 31.07
N HIS A 123 4.41 1.23 31.11
CA HIS A 123 2.97 1.42 31.02
C HIS A 123 2.55 1.68 29.55
N PRO A 124 1.28 1.43 29.17
CA PRO A 124 0.77 1.76 27.84
C PRO A 124 0.98 3.23 27.45
N GLY A 125 1.31 3.45 26.17
CA GLY A 125 1.44 4.80 25.61
C GLY A 125 0.10 5.52 25.53
N ILE A 126 0.09 6.80 25.87
CA ILE A 126 -1.10 7.66 25.79
C ILE A 126 -1.17 8.25 24.37
N THR A 127 -2.29 8.07 23.69
CA THR A 127 -2.57 8.61 22.35
C THR A 127 -3.58 9.75 22.45
N GLN A 128 -3.66 10.61 21.43
CA GLN A 128 -4.68 11.65 21.37
C GLN A 128 -5.97 11.08 20.77
N ILE A 129 -7.07 11.13 21.53
CA ILE A 129 -8.42 10.82 21.02
C ILE A 129 -8.95 12.02 20.22
N GLN A 130 -9.07 13.18 20.86
CA GLN A 130 -9.69 14.37 20.25
C GLN A 130 -8.92 15.67 20.51
N LYS A 131 -9.30 16.73 19.78
CA LYS A 131 -8.88 18.12 20.03
C LYS A 131 -9.89 18.75 21.00
N GLY A 132 -9.42 19.67 21.84
CA GLY A 132 -10.15 20.11 23.03
C GLY A 132 -9.91 19.18 24.23
N PRO A 133 -10.37 19.57 25.43
CA PRO A 133 -10.28 18.73 26.62
C PRO A 133 -11.08 17.42 26.45
N CYS A 134 -10.86 16.45 27.34
CA CYS A 134 -11.81 15.36 27.53
C CYS A 134 -13.11 15.91 28.13
N GLU A 135 -14.25 15.49 27.61
CA GLU A 135 -15.56 15.90 28.13
C GLU A 135 -15.77 15.38 29.56
N SER A 136 -16.16 16.26 30.48
CA SER A 136 -16.21 15.97 31.93
C SER A 136 -17.44 15.15 32.31
N SER A 137 -17.47 13.88 31.90
CA SER A 137 -18.52 12.87 32.21
C SER A 137 -19.95 13.16 31.74
N THR A 138 -20.20 14.32 31.10
CA THR A 138 -21.26 14.47 30.10
C THR A 138 -20.63 14.31 28.72
N GLY A 139 -20.41 13.06 28.31
CA GLY A 139 -20.17 12.76 26.90
C GLY A 139 -21.41 13.09 26.05
N PRO A 140 -21.44 12.72 24.75
CA PRO A 140 -22.70 12.73 23.99
C PRO A 140 -23.77 11.97 24.80
N PRO A 141 -25.05 12.43 24.84
CA PRO A 141 -26.06 12.04 25.84
C PRO A 141 -26.50 10.56 25.80
N ASN A 142 -25.79 9.75 25.02
CA ASN A 142 -25.96 8.32 24.79
C ASN A 142 -24.63 7.55 24.96
N ALA A 143 -23.63 8.04 25.70
CA ALA A 143 -22.38 7.32 25.94
C ALA A 143 -22.56 5.94 26.63
N ALA A 144 -23.66 5.77 27.38
CA ALA A 144 -24.09 4.46 27.93
C ALA A 144 -24.92 3.62 26.95
N SER A 145 -25.30 4.17 25.80
CA SER A 145 -26.08 3.45 24.78
C SER A 145 -25.19 2.46 24.02
N PRO A 146 -25.68 1.22 23.75
CA PRO A 146 -25.00 0.26 22.89
C PRO A 146 -24.49 0.84 21.57
N ARG A 147 -25.19 1.84 21.00
CA ARG A 147 -24.81 2.52 19.75
C ARG A 147 -23.42 3.17 19.79
N TYR A 148 -22.98 3.68 20.93
CA TYR A 148 -21.66 4.34 21.06
C TYR A 148 -20.59 3.45 21.69
N LYS A 149 -20.97 2.23 22.10
CA LYS A 149 -20.08 1.26 22.75
C LYS A 149 -19.69 0.08 21.84
N PHE A 150 -20.50 -0.24 20.84
CA PHE A 150 -20.34 -1.45 20.02
C PHE A 150 -20.35 -1.21 18.50
N ASN A 151 -20.30 0.04 18.02
CA ASN A 151 -20.20 0.35 16.59
C ASN A 151 -18.74 0.40 16.09
N PHE A 152 -17.90 -0.52 16.56
CA PHE A 152 -16.48 -0.60 16.17
C PHE A 152 -16.27 -0.67 14.64
N ILE A 153 -17.21 -1.24 13.89
CA ILE A 153 -17.20 -1.24 12.41
C ILE A 153 -17.32 0.19 11.83
N ALA A 154 -18.06 1.10 12.46
CA ALA A 154 -18.14 2.49 12.03
C ALA A 154 -16.84 3.23 12.31
N ASP A 155 -16.24 2.99 13.48
CA ASP A 155 -14.96 3.58 13.89
C ASP A 155 -13.82 3.17 12.93
N VAL A 156 -13.81 1.90 12.50
CA VAL A 156 -12.94 1.37 11.41
C VAL A 156 -13.14 2.16 10.12
N VAL A 157 -14.40 2.27 9.66
CA VAL A 157 -14.73 2.92 8.39
C VAL A 157 -14.33 4.40 8.39
N GLU A 158 -14.57 5.13 9.48
CA GLU A 158 -14.13 6.53 9.60
C GLU A 158 -12.61 6.66 9.51
N LYS A 159 -11.87 5.73 10.14
CA LYS A 159 -10.42 5.73 10.22
C LYS A 159 -9.73 5.39 8.90
N ILE A 160 -10.25 4.42 8.14
CA ILE A 160 -9.66 3.93 6.88
C ILE A 160 -10.12 4.69 5.63
N ALA A 161 -11.35 5.21 5.61
CA ALA A 161 -11.97 5.67 4.37
C ALA A 161 -11.18 6.75 3.60
N PRO A 162 -10.43 7.66 4.26
CA PRO A 162 -9.57 8.61 3.56
C PRO A 162 -8.41 7.98 2.77
N ALA A 163 -8.04 6.73 3.08
CA ALA A 163 -7.00 5.97 2.37
C ALA A 163 -7.54 5.18 1.16
N VAL A 164 -8.86 4.96 1.09
CA VAL A 164 -9.54 4.18 0.04
C VAL A 164 -9.81 5.08 -1.17
N VAL A 165 -9.61 4.53 -2.36
CA VAL A 165 -9.82 5.25 -3.62
C VAL A 165 -10.70 4.45 -4.59
N HIS A 166 -11.51 5.16 -5.38
CA HIS A 166 -12.14 4.61 -6.59
C HIS A 166 -11.13 4.63 -7.73
N ILE A 167 -11.10 3.59 -8.56
CA ILE A 167 -10.23 3.47 -9.73
C ILE A 167 -11.10 3.23 -10.96
N GLU A 168 -10.91 4.04 -11.99
CA GLU A 168 -11.56 3.91 -13.30
C GLU A 168 -10.51 3.81 -14.40
N LEU A 169 -10.51 2.69 -15.12
CA LEU A 169 -9.78 2.50 -16.38
C LEU A 169 -10.72 2.87 -17.53
N PHE A 170 -10.36 3.86 -18.36
CA PHE A 170 -11.17 4.28 -19.49
C PHE A 170 -10.34 4.42 -20.79
N LEU A 171 -11.00 4.15 -21.92
CA LEU A 171 -10.49 4.43 -23.26
C LEU A 171 -10.91 5.83 -23.68
N ARG A 172 -9.98 6.63 -24.22
CA ARG A 172 -10.33 7.91 -24.86
C ARG A 172 -10.46 7.72 -26.37
N HIS A 173 -11.68 7.82 -26.91
CA HIS A 173 -11.95 7.53 -28.32
C HIS A 173 -11.38 8.64 -29.25
N PRO A 174 -10.44 8.33 -30.17
CA PRO A 174 -9.72 9.36 -30.94
C PRO A 174 -10.62 10.32 -31.73
N LEU A 175 -11.66 9.80 -32.40
CA LEU A 175 -12.51 10.58 -33.31
C LEU A 175 -13.64 11.36 -32.64
N PHE A 176 -13.96 11.08 -31.36
CA PHE A 176 -15.17 11.59 -30.71
C PHE A 176 -14.93 12.20 -29.32
N GLY A 177 -13.71 12.10 -28.77
CA GLY A 177 -13.35 12.67 -27.47
C GLY A 177 -14.06 12.07 -26.26
N ARG A 178 -14.98 11.11 -26.46
CA ARG A 178 -15.69 10.40 -25.39
C ARG A 178 -14.77 9.43 -24.68
N ASN A 179 -14.91 9.39 -23.36
CA ASN A 179 -14.32 8.36 -22.50
C ASN A 179 -15.29 7.18 -22.43
N ILE A 180 -14.77 5.96 -22.59
CA ILE A 180 -15.53 4.71 -22.44
C ILE A 180 -14.90 3.94 -21.28
N PRO A 181 -15.62 3.69 -20.15
CA PRO A 181 -15.08 2.89 -19.07
C PRO A 181 -14.85 1.43 -19.54
N LEU A 182 -13.69 0.89 -19.19
CA LEU A 182 -13.26 -0.48 -19.53
C LEU A 182 -13.24 -1.39 -18.29
N SER A 183 -12.78 -0.85 -17.16
CA SER A 183 -12.78 -1.52 -15.85
C SER A 183 -12.96 -0.48 -14.74
N SER A 184 -13.55 -0.88 -13.64
CA SER A 184 -13.78 -0.04 -12.46
C SER A 184 -13.69 -0.90 -11.21
N GLY A 185 -13.12 -0.33 -10.15
CA GLY A 185 -12.96 -1.00 -8.86
C GLY A 185 -12.41 -0.05 -7.81
N SER A 186 -11.84 -0.61 -6.77
CA SER A 186 -11.23 0.14 -5.67
C SER A 186 -9.72 -0.05 -5.60
N GLY A 187 -9.07 0.79 -4.81
CA GLY A 187 -7.71 0.61 -4.34
C GLY A 187 -7.50 1.28 -2.99
N PHE A 188 -6.28 1.26 -2.50
CA PHE A 188 -5.88 1.97 -1.28
C PHE A 188 -4.48 2.54 -1.36
N LEU A 189 -4.28 3.70 -0.72
CA LEU A 189 -2.99 4.35 -0.60
C LEU A 189 -2.08 3.57 0.35
N MET A 190 -0.92 3.14 -0.17
CA MET A 190 0.11 2.38 0.56
C MET A 190 1.26 3.25 1.06
N SER A 191 1.43 4.47 0.53
CA SER A 191 2.41 5.43 1.07
C SER A 191 2.05 6.88 0.76
N GLU A 192 2.49 7.78 1.64
CA GLU A 192 2.20 9.22 1.59
C GLU A 192 2.68 9.93 0.32
N ASN A 193 3.62 9.32 -0.42
CA ASN A 193 4.08 9.84 -1.71
C ASN A 193 3.04 9.68 -2.84
N GLY A 194 1.93 8.97 -2.60
CA GLY A 194 0.88 8.68 -3.59
C GLY A 194 1.08 7.37 -4.34
N LEU A 195 1.53 6.30 -3.67
CA LEU A 195 1.50 4.93 -4.20
C LEU A 195 0.20 4.25 -3.78
N ILE A 196 -0.47 3.56 -4.70
CA ILE A 196 -1.74 2.88 -4.49
C ILE A 196 -1.60 1.41 -4.89
N VAL A 197 -2.24 0.52 -4.12
CA VAL A 197 -2.38 -0.91 -4.40
C VAL A 197 -3.83 -1.21 -4.84
N SER A 198 -3.98 -2.12 -5.81
CA SER A 198 -5.25 -2.65 -6.31
C SER A 198 -5.02 -4.00 -7.00
N ASN A 199 -6.03 -4.56 -7.68
CA ASN A 199 -5.89 -5.78 -8.48
C ASN A 199 -5.45 -5.51 -9.92
N ALA A 200 -4.85 -6.53 -10.54
CA ALA A 200 -4.44 -6.48 -11.95
C ALA A 200 -5.65 -6.37 -12.91
N HIS A 201 -6.80 -6.97 -12.56
CA HIS A 201 -8.04 -6.87 -13.32
C HIS A 201 -8.76 -5.51 -13.21
N VAL A 202 -8.52 -4.74 -12.12
CA VAL A 202 -9.06 -3.38 -11.98
C VAL A 202 -8.29 -2.39 -12.86
N VAL A 203 -6.97 -2.55 -12.95
CA VAL A 203 -6.10 -1.60 -13.67
C VAL A 203 -5.78 -2.00 -15.11
N SER A 204 -6.13 -3.21 -15.56
CA SER A 204 -5.92 -3.65 -16.93
C SER A 204 -7.11 -4.41 -17.49
N SER A 205 -7.57 -4.04 -18.69
CA SER A 205 -8.61 -4.77 -19.42
C SER A 205 -8.02 -5.85 -20.32
N THR A 206 -8.78 -6.93 -20.52
CA THR A 206 -8.53 -7.93 -21.56
C THR A 206 -9.17 -7.57 -22.90
N THR A 207 -10.14 -6.64 -22.94
CA THR A 207 -10.82 -6.25 -24.18
C THR A 207 -9.86 -5.52 -25.14
N PRO A 208 -9.76 -5.97 -26.41
CA PRO A 208 -9.02 -5.24 -27.43
C PRO A 208 -9.81 -4.01 -27.86
N VAL A 209 -9.25 -2.81 -27.65
CA VAL A 209 -9.90 -1.56 -28.09
C VAL A 209 -8.86 -0.53 -28.51
N SER A 210 -8.97 -0.03 -29.73
CA SER A 210 -8.02 0.92 -30.33
C SER A 210 -8.16 2.32 -29.73
N GLY A 211 -7.23 2.69 -28.85
CA GLY A 211 -7.13 4.02 -28.26
C GLY A 211 -6.16 4.04 -27.08
N GLN A 212 -5.84 5.24 -26.59
CA GLN A 212 -5.05 5.36 -25.37
C GLN A 212 -5.91 4.98 -24.15
N GLN A 213 -5.43 4.02 -23.37
CA GLN A 213 -5.98 3.71 -22.06
C GLN A 213 -5.46 4.74 -21.04
N HIS A 214 -6.34 5.23 -20.18
CA HIS A 214 -6.03 6.14 -19.09
C HIS A 214 -6.60 5.57 -17.79
N LEU A 215 -5.84 5.66 -16.69
CA LEU A 215 -6.37 5.45 -15.34
C LEU A 215 -6.70 6.79 -14.69
N LYS A 216 -7.86 6.84 -14.05
CA LYS A 216 -8.17 7.81 -12.99
C LYS A 216 -8.22 7.13 -11.64
N VAL A 217 -7.82 7.90 -10.64
CA VAL A 217 -8.00 7.62 -9.22
C VAL A 217 -8.83 8.75 -8.65
N GLN A 218 -9.95 8.44 -8.00
CA GLN A 218 -10.74 9.41 -7.24
C GLN A 218 -10.65 9.13 -5.75
N MET A 219 -10.29 10.16 -4.99
CA MET A 219 -10.15 10.11 -3.53
C MET A 219 -11.48 10.43 -2.83
N GLN A 220 -11.62 10.03 -1.56
CA GLN A 220 -12.83 10.22 -0.76
C GLN A 220 -13.31 11.69 -0.65
N ASN A 221 -12.40 12.67 -0.76
CA ASN A 221 -12.71 14.09 -0.77
C ASN A 221 -13.27 14.60 -2.12
N GLY A 222 -13.33 13.75 -3.14
CA GLY A 222 -13.78 14.06 -4.50
C GLY A 222 -12.66 14.39 -5.48
N ASP A 223 -11.40 14.57 -5.04
CA ASP A 223 -10.28 14.90 -5.93
C ASP A 223 -9.98 13.75 -6.91
N VAL A 224 -9.75 14.10 -8.18
CA VAL A 224 -9.46 13.15 -9.27
C VAL A 224 -8.06 13.37 -9.81
N TYR A 225 -7.26 12.31 -9.84
CA TYR A 225 -5.90 12.29 -10.37
C TYR A 225 -5.79 11.31 -11.54
N GLU A 226 -4.97 11.65 -12.55
CA GLU A 226 -4.47 10.63 -13.48
C GLU A 226 -3.39 9.78 -12.78
N ALA A 227 -3.42 8.47 -13.02
CA ALA A 227 -2.47 7.53 -12.44
C ALA A 227 -1.75 6.70 -13.52
N ASN A 228 -0.51 6.32 -13.24
CA ASN A 228 0.27 5.43 -14.08
C ASN A 228 0.52 4.10 -13.36
N ILE A 229 0.46 2.98 -14.09
CA ILE A 229 0.83 1.66 -13.54
C ILE A 229 2.34 1.64 -13.26
N LYS A 230 2.74 1.05 -12.12
CA LYS A 230 4.15 0.88 -11.72
C LYS A 230 4.61 -0.56 -11.89
N ASP A 231 3.95 -1.50 -11.22
CA ASP A 231 4.16 -2.93 -11.39
C ASP A 231 2.79 -3.64 -11.47
N ILE A 232 2.77 -4.81 -12.11
CA ILE A 232 1.58 -5.66 -12.23
C ILE A 232 1.98 -7.15 -12.29
N ASP A 233 1.42 -7.97 -11.40
CA ASP A 233 1.52 -9.43 -11.42
C ASP A 233 0.13 -10.02 -11.74
N LYS A 234 -0.02 -10.54 -12.96
CA LYS A 234 -1.26 -11.18 -13.41
C LYS A 234 -1.44 -12.62 -12.90
N LYS A 235 -0.40 -13.27 -12.35
CA LYS A 235 -0.55 -14.57 -11.66
C LYS A 235 -1.11 -14.39 -10.26
N SER A 236 -0.69 -13.35 -9.53
CA SER A 236 -1.27 -13.04 -8.21
C SER A 236 -2.43 -12.05 -8.20
N ASP A 237 -2.79 -11.47 -9.36
CA ASP A 237 -3.78 -10.41 -9.51
C ASP A 237 -3.52 -9.19 -8.61
N ILE A 238 -2.25 -8.75 -8.52
CA ILE A 238 -1.85 -7.53 -7.79
C ILE A 238 -1.31 -6.50 -8.78
N ALA A 239 -1.63 -5.23 -8.56
CA ALA A 239 -0.99 -4.10 -9.23
C ALA A 239 -0.68 -2.96 -8.27
N THR A 240 0.35 -2.19 -8.59
CA THR A 240 0.59 -0.85 -8.02
C THR A 240 0.41 0.23 -9.07
N ILE A 241 -0.22 1.33 -8.67
CA ILE A 241 -0.38 2.53 -9.50
C ILE A 241 0.11 3.76 -8.73
N LYS A 242 0.45 4.82 -9.47
CA LYS A 242 1.12 6.01 -8.93
C LYS A 242 0.39 7.28 -9.36
N ILE A 243 -0.07 8.05 -8.39
CA ILE A 243 -0.55 9.43 -8.57
C ILE A 243 0.55 10.42 -8.19
N ASN A 244 0.48 11.66 -8.69
CA ASN A 244 1.43 12.72 -8.38
C ASN A 244 0.86 13.67 -7.31
N SER A 245 0.67 13.18 -6.08
CA SER A 245 0.14 13.94 -4.93
C SER A 245 0.74 13.42 -3.62
N GLN A 246 0.80 14.27 -2.59
CA GLN A 246 1.18 13.88 -1.22
C GLN A 246 -0.07 13.75 -0.33
N VAL A 247 -0.18 12.66 0.43
CA VAL A 247 -1.38 12.30 1.21
C VAL A 247 -1.00 11.83 2.62
N ASN A 248 -1.77 12.19 3.65
CA ASN A 248 -1.49 11.87 5.06
C ASN A 248 -2.41 10.74 5.58
N LEU A 249 -1.91 9.71 6.28
CA LEU A 249 -2.64 8.45 6.57
C LEU A 249 -2.49 7.93 8.03
N ARG A 250 -3.39 7.05 8.53
CA ARG A 250 -3.38 6.39 9.87
C ARG A 250 -4.04 4.95 9.85
N PRO A 251 -3.67 3.95 10.72
CA PRO A 251 -3.77 2.47 10.41
C PRO A 251 -4.81 1.57 11.19
N GLY A 252 -5.11 0.29 10.77
CA GLY A 252 -5.99 -0.72 11.47
C GLY A 252 -6.04 -2.25 11.03
N GLU A 253 -6.29 -3.45 11.69
CA GLU A 253 -6.66 -4.35 12.92
C GLU A 253 -7.96 -4.39 13.81
N PHE A 254 -9.11 -5.14 13.75
CA PHE A 254 -9.75 -6.33 13.08
C PHE A 254 -10.87 -6.02 12.02
N VAL A 255 -11.42 -6.99 11.26
CA VAL A 255 -11.79 -6.89 9.81
C VAL A 255 -13.04 -6.13 9.29
N VAL A 256 -12.86 -5.42 8.15
CA VAL A 256 -13.89 -4.80 7.27
C VAL A 256 -13.45 -4.85 5.79
N ALA A 257 -14.36 -5.15 4.85
CA ALA A 257 -14.11 -5.07 3.41
C ALA A 257 -14.70 -3.78 2.83
N ILE A 258 -13.85 -2.82 2.46
CA ILE A 258 -14.28 -1.50 1.98
C ILE A 258 -13.86 -1.25 0.52
N GLY A 259 -14.69 -0.49 -0.19
CA GLY A 259 -14.34 0.12 -1.46
C GLY A 259 -15.25 1.28 -1.81
N SER A 260 -14.97 1.95 -2.92
CA SER A 260 -15.75 3.05 -3.48
C SER A 260 -16.20 2.66 -4.90
N PRO A 261 -17.38 2.02 -5.08
CA PRO A 261 -17.94 1.72 -6.42
C PRO A 261 -18.11 2.95 -7.31
N PHE A 262 -18.34 4.09 -6.70
CA PHE A 262 -18.52 5.37 -7.36
C PHE A 262 -17.87 6.44 -6.48
N ALA A 263 -16.98 7.25 -7.04
CA ALA A 263 -16.67 8.66 -6.72
C ALA A 263 -16.86 9.22 -5.29
N LEU A 264 -18.06 9.08 -4.72
CA LEU A 264 -18.55 9.71 -3.48
C LEU A 264 -19.31 8.73 -2.54
N GLN A 265 -19.30 7.42 -2.81
CA GLN A 265 -20.07 6.42 -2.06
C GLN A 265 -19.23 5.18 -1.74
N ASN A 266 -18.92 4.98 -0.45
CA ASN A 266 -18.25 3.77 0.01
C ASN A 266 -19.24 2.59 0.11
N THR A 267 -18.93 1.48 -0.56
CA THR A 267 -19.48 0.16 -0.20
C THR A 267 -18.64 -0.40 0.94
N VAL A 268 -19.27 -0.52 2.10
CA VAL A 268 -18.73 -1.19 3.27
C VAL A 268 -19.46 -2.52 3.43
N THR A 269 -18.72 -3.62 3.52
CA THR A 269 -19.26 -4.90 3.96
C THR A 269 -18.41 -5.44 5.10
N THR A 270 -19.06 -6.12 6.04
CA THR A 270 -18.43 -6.67 7.25
C THR A 270 -18.72 -8.16 7.32
N GLY A 271 -17.85 -8.90 7.99
CA GLY A 271 -17.91 -10.35 8.13
C GLY A 271 -16.77 -10.84 9.02
N ILE A 272 -16.47 -12.13 8.95
CA ILE A 272 -15.37 -12.79 9.65
C ILE A 272 -14.43 -13.47 8.65
N VAL A 273 -13.19 -13.71 9.05
CA VAL A 273 -12.29 -14.62 8.31
C VAL A 273 -12.74 -16.04 8.62
N SER A 274 -13.27 -16.74 7.60
CA SER A 274 -13.68 -18.14 7.69
C SER A 274 -12.47 -19.08 7.67
N THR A 275 -11.44 -18.74 6.89
CA THR A 275 -10.17 -19.48 6.78
C THR A 275 -9.06 -18.51 6.36
N ALA A 276 -7.91 -18.51 7.03
CA ALA A 276 -6.79 -17.61 6.69
C ALA A 276 -5.96 -18.08 5.48
N GLN A 277 -5.96 -19.39 5.20
CA GLN A 277 -5.23 -20.02 4.10
C GLN A 277 -6.14 -21.03 3.40
N ARG A 278 -6.48 -20.76 2.14
CA ARG A 278 -7.25 -21.65 1.28
C ARG A 278 -6.57 -21.80 -0.08
N ASP A 279 -6.03 -22.98 -0.37
CA ASP A 279 -5.33 -23.26 -1.63
C ASP A 279 -6.24 -23.00 -2.84
N GLY A 280 -5.79 -22.15 -3.76
CA GLY A 280 -6.50 -21.86 -5.01
C GLY A 280 -6.84 -23.10 -5.85
N LYS A 281 -6.10 -24.20 -5.71
CA LYS A 281 -6.40 -25.48 -6.37
C LYS A 281 -7.71 -26.10 -5.89
N GLU A 282 -8.07 -25.93 -4.60
CA GLU A 282 -9.40 -26.31 -4.10
C GLU A 282 -10.52 -25.42 -4.64
N LEU A 283 -10.19 -24.19 -5.05
CA LEU A 283 -11.11 -23.24 -5.70
C LEU A 283 -11.22 -23.47 -7.22
N GLY A 284 -10.59 -24.52 -7.75
CA GLY A 284 -10.58 -24.85 -9.17
C GLY A 284 -9.58 -24.03 -10.00
N LEU A 285 -8.79 -23.16 -9.37
CA LEU A 285 -7.75 -22.34 -10.02
C LEU A 285 -6.49 -23.20 -10.23
N ARG A 286 -6.51 -24.04 -11.28
CA ARG A 286 -5.52 -25.13 -11.49
C ARG A 286 -4.06 -24.68 -11.55
N ASP A 287 -3.78 -23.45 -12.01
CA ASP A 287 -2.45 -22.87 -12.10
C ASP A 287 -2.08 -21.95 -10.91
N SER A 288 -2.91 -21.93 -9.85
CA SER A 288 -2.65 -21.13 -8.65
C SER A 288 -1.76 -21.88 -7.66
N ASP A 289 -0.61 -21.27 -7.34
CA ASP A 289 0.24 -21.65 -6.21
C ASP A 289 0.07 -20.64 -5.07
N MET A 290 -1.17 -20.21 -4.83
CA MET A 290 -1.51 -19.21 -3.82
C MET A 290 -2.65 -19.66 -2.92
N ASP A 291 -2.46 -19.40 -1.64
CA ASP A 291 -3.52 -19.39 -0.64
C ASP A 291 -4.29 -18.07 -0.67
N TYR A 292 -5.59 -18.14 -0.40
CA TYR A 292 -6.47 -16.98 -0.24
C TYR A 292 -7.05 -16.91 1.18
N ILE A 293 -7.32 -15.69 1.65
CA ILE A 293 -8.15 -15.48 2.84
C ILE A 293 -9.61 -15.66 2.43
N GLN A 294 -10.32 -16.60 3.05
CA GLN A 294 -11.76 -16.80 2.88
C GLN A 294 -12.54 -15.96 3.90
N THR A 295 -13.57 -15.24 3.45
CA THR A 295 -14.47 -14.46 4.31
C THR A 295 -15.92 -14.54 3.84
N ASP A 296 -16.87 -14.37 4.75
CA ASP A 296 -18.30 -14.20 4.44
C ASP A 296 -18.67 -12.74 4.12
N ALA A 297 -17.77 -11.78 4.36
CA ALA A 297 -17.92 -10.39 3.93
C ALA A 297 -18.18 -10.32 2.42
N ILE A 298 -19.21 -9.59 2.00
CA ILE A 298 -19.68 -9.62 0.62
C ILE A 298 -18.72 -8.79 -0.26
N ILE A 299 -18.01 -9.46 -1.16
CA ILE A 299 -17.21 -8.81 -2.21
C ILE A 299 -18.07 -8.62 -3.47
N ASN A 300 -17.93 -7.46 -4.13
CA ASN A 300 -18.55 -7.11 -5.40
C ASN A 300 -17.61 -6.19 -6.21
N TYR A 301 -17.99 -5.80 -7.43
CA TYR A 301 -17.22 -4.87 -8.26
C TYR A 301 -16.91 -3.52 -7.60
N GLY A 302 -17.68 -3.12 -6.59
CA GLY A 302 -17.48 -1.88 -5.84
C GLY A 302 -16.36 -1.92 -4.81
N ASN A 303 -16.04 -3.09 -4.25
CA ASN A 303 -14.95 -3.26 -3.28
C ASN A 303 -13.83 -4.20 -3.72
N SER A 304 -13.94 -4.86 -4.89
CA SER A 304 -12.80 -5.52 -5.57
C SER A 304 -11.65 -4.54 -5.81
N GLY A 305 -10.41 -4.97 -5.62
CA GLY A 305 -9.20 -4.14 -5.57
C GLY A 305 -9.07 -3.28 -4.31
N GLY A 306 -10.15 -3.10 -3.56
CA GLY A 306 -10.15 -2.43 -2.27
C GLY A 306 -9.52 -3.32 -1.18
N PRO A 307 -9.13 -2.73 -0.05
CA PRO A 307 -8.51 -3.47 1.03
C PRO A 307 -9.55 -4.27 1.84
N LEU A 308 -9.15 -5.48 2.23
CA LEU A 308 -9.66 -6.15 3.41
C LEU A 308 -8.87 -5.59 4.60
N VAL A 309 -9.40 -4.51 5.17
CA VAL A 309 -8.83 -3.76 6.29
C VAL A 309 -9.33 -4.31 7.62
N ASN A 310 -9.06 -3.54 8.66
CA ASN A 310 -9.29 -3.88 10.04
C ASN A 310 -9.16 -2.59 10.97
N LEU A 311 -9.44 -2.58 12.30
CA LEU A 311 -9.40 -1.39 13.24
C LEU A 311 -8.05 -0.67 13.64
N ASP A 312 -7.00 -1.25 14.27
CA ASP A 312 -5.95 -0.49 15.01
C ASP A 312 -4.47 -0.14 14.54
N GLY A 313 -3.59 -0.82 13.78
CA GLY A 313 -3.55 -2.12 13.06
C GLY A 313 -2.96 -2.06 11.63
N GLU A 314 -2.98 -3.13 10.80
CA GLU A 314 -2.54 -3.11 9.37
C GLU A 314 -3.34 -4.02 8.39
N VAL A 315 -3.45 -3.64 7.10
CA VAL A 315 -4.24 -4.31 6.01
C VAL A 315 -3.89 -5.79 5.85
N ILE A 316 -4.88 -6.68 5.95
CA ILE A 316 -4.65 -8.14 5.83
C ILE A 316 -4.85 -8.72 4.42
N GLY A 317 -5.45 -7.99 3.48
CA GLY A 317 -5.53 -8.45 2.10
C GLY A 317 -6.17 -7.50 1.09
N ILE A 318 -6.24 -7.93 -0.17
CA ILE A 318 -6.96 -7.23 -1.25
C ILE A 318 -8.21 -8.04 -1.62
N ASN A 319 -9.39 -7.44 -1.55
CA ASN A 319 -10.65 -8.04 -1.97
C ASN A 319 -10.60 -8.41 -3.45
N THR A 320 -10.84 -9.67 -3.85
CA THR A 320 -10.78 -10.09 -5.27
C THR A 320 -12.05 -10.74 -5.79
N LEU A 321 -12.42 -11.88 -5.21
CA LEU A 321 -13.39 -12.79 -5.81
C LEU A 321 -14.56 -13.08 -4.88
N LYS A 322 -15.74 -13.27 -5.46
CA LYS A 322 -16.89 -13.88 -4.80
C LYS A 322 -17.25 -15.15 -5.55
N VAL A 323 -17.30 -16.28 -4.84
CA VAL A 323 -17.60 -17.59 -5.43
C VAL A 323 -19.03 -18.02 -5.10
N ALA A 324 -19.54 -17.70 -3.91
CA ALA A 324 -20.91 -18.01 -3.50
C ALA A 324 -21.52 -16.92 -2.59
N ALA A 325 -22.76 -17.10 -2.15
CA ALA A 325 -23.29 -16.33 -1.03
C ALA A 325 -22.55 -16.72 0.26
N GLY A 326 -22.00 -15.75 0.99
CA GLY A 326 -21.19 -16.00 2.19
C GLY A 326 -19.82 -16.64 1.93
N ILE A 327 -19.34 -16.66 0.67
CA ILE A 327 -17.99 -17.12 0.33
C ILE A 327 -17.35 -16.15 -0.67
N SER A 328 -16.51 -15.28 -0.12
CA SER A 328 -15.63 -14.35 -0.83
C SER A 328 -14.16 -14.61 -0.47
N PHE A 329 -13.25 -14.13 -1.31
CA PHE A 329 -11.81 -14.32 -1.17
C PHE A 329 -11.03 -13.02 -1.32
N ALA A 330 -9.93 -12.94 -0.56
CA ALA A 330 -8.95 -11.87 -0.65
C ALA A 330 -7.52 -12.42 -0.79
N ILE A 331 -6.66 -11.70 -1.49
CA ILE A 331 -5.21 -12.00 -1.59
C ILE A 331 -4.55 -11.63 -0.24
N PRO A 332 -3.78 -12.52 0.41
CA PRO A 332 -3.15 -12.23 1.71
C PRO A 332 -2.12 -11.10 1.65
N SER A 333 -2.00 -10.32 2.73
CA SER A 333 -1.03 -9.23 2.89
C SER A 333 0.42 -9.67 2.68
N ASP A 334 0.80 -10.87 3.10
CA ASP A 334 2.12 -11.46 2.83
C ASP A 334 2.45 -11.56 1.33
N ARG A 335 1.44 -11.75 0.47
CA ARG A 335 1.62 -11.73 -1.00
C ARG A 335 1.80 -10.30 -1.49
N ILE A 336 1.10 -9.31 -0.92
CA ILE A 336 1.29 -7.88 -1.21
C ILE A 336 2.71 -7.45 -0.82
N THR A 337 3.16 -7.76 0.41
CA THR A 337 4.50 -7.42 0.92
C THR A 337 5.60 -8.04 0.06
N ARG A 338 5.45 -9.32 -0.35
CA ARG A 338 6.38 -9.96 -1.29
C ARG A 338 6.41 -9.24 -2.65
N PHE A 339 5.25 -8.95 -3.23
CA PHE A 339 5.15 -8.22 -4.50
C PHE A 339 5.76 -6.81 -4.44
N LEU A 340 5.54 -6.07 -3.34
CA LEU A 340 6.12 -4.75 -3.13
C LEU A 340 7.64 -4.82 -2.96
N ASN A 341 8.17 -5.81 -2.23
CA ASN A 341 9.61 -6.02 -2.12
C ASN A 341 10.22 -6.40 -3.47
N GLU A 342 9.60 -7.30 -4.24
CA GLU A 342 10.02 -7.66 -5.60
C GLU A 342 9.92 -6.49 -6.60
N SER A 343 8.98 -5.56 -6.42
CA SER A 343 8.92 -4.29 -7.16
C SER A 343 10.11 -3.40 -6.78
N LEU A 344 10.27 -3.09 -5.49
CA LEU A 344 11.35 -2.23 -4.99
C LEU A 344 12.74 -2.77 -5.34
N ASP A 345 12.95 -4.08 -5.34
CA ASP A 345 14.20 -4.71 -5.74
C ASP A 345 14.53 -4.52 -7.24
N LYS A 346 13.52 -4.44 -8.13
CA LYS A 346 13.73 -4.10 -9.54
C LYS A 346 14.10 -2.63 -9.71
N HIS A 347 13.50 -1.73 -8.93
CA HIS A 347 13.74 -0.29 -9.03
C HIS A 347 15.03 0.17 -8.32
N ASN A 348 15.50 -0.59 -7.31
CA ASN A 348 16.74 -0.29 -6.56
C ASN A 348 18.00 -0.96 -7.13
N LYS A 349 17.88 -2.03 -7.93
CA LYS A 349 19.01 -2.66 -8.61
C LYS A 349 19.20 -1.99 -9.96
N ASP A 350 20.35 -1.33 -10.15
CA ASP A 350 20.77 -0.80 -11.44
C ASP A 350 20.52 -1.84 -12.55
N VAL A 351 19.83 -1.40 -13.60
CA VAL A 351 18.99 -2.27 -14.43
C VAL A 351 19.80 -3.37 -15.12
N ARG A 352 19.81 -4.57 -14.52
CA ARG A 352 19.99 -5.82 -15.26
C ARG A 352 18.72 -6.06 -16.06
N SER A 353 18.61 -5.35 -17.18
CA SER A 353 17.49 -5.45 -18.10
C SER A 353 17.33 -6.91 -18.51
N VAL A 354 16.27 -7.55 -18.01
CA VAL A 354 15.94 -8.92 -18.34
C VAL A 354 15.42 -8.88 -19.76
N LYS A 355 16.33 -9.14 -20.71
CA LYS A 355 16.09 -9.14 -22.16
C LYS A 355 15.00 -10.14 -22.50
N LYS A 356 13.74 -9.69 -22.46
CA LYS A 356 12.60 -10.50 -22.83
C LYS A 356 12.43 -10.41 -24.34
N ARG A 357 12.57 -11.57 -24.95
CA ARG A 357 12.19 -11.83 -26.34
C ARG A 357 10.67 -11.86 -26.43
N PHE A 358 10.12 -11.21 -27.46
CA PHE A 358 8.70 -11.26 -27.76
C PHE A 358 8.48 -11.33 -29.27
N ILE A 359 7.39 -11.98 -29.68
CA ILE A 359 6.92 -11.97 -31.07
C ILE A 359 5.66 -11.11 -31.26
N GLY A 360 5.02 -10.68 -30.16
CA GLY A 360 3.86 -9.78 -30.19
C GLY A 360 2.56 -10.46 -30.63
N ILE A 361 2.20 -11.58 -30.00
CA ILE A 361 0.88 -12.19 -30.13
C ILE A 361 0.20 -12.32 -28.76
N ARG A 362 -1.12 -12.17 -28.72
CA ARG A 362 -1.97 -12.70 -27.64
C ARG A 362 -2.42 -14.10 -28.02
N MET A 363 -2.36 -15.02 -27.06
CA MET A 363 -2.49 -16.44 -27.35
C MET A 363 -3.34 -17.17 -26.30
N LEU A 364 -4.13 -18.14 -26.78
CA LEU A 364 -4.95 -19.03 -25.97
C LEU A 364 -4.58 -20.49 -26.26
N THR A 365 -4.46 -21.32 -25.22
CA THR A 365 -4.27 -22.77 -25.41
C THR A 365 -5.53 -23.38 -26.02
N ILE A 366 -5.38 -24.17 -27.09
CA ILE A 366 -6.48 -24.93 -27.69
C ILE A 366 -7.03 -25.94 -26.67
N THR A 367 -8.33 -25.84 -26.37
CA THR A 367 -9.05 -26.77 -25.48
C THR A 367 -10.35 -27.22 -26.13
N GLN A 368 -10.90 -28.36 -25.68
CA GLN A 368 -12.18 -28.89 -26.18
C GLN A 368 -13.39 -27.99 -25.86
N ALA A 369 -13.26 -27.02 -24.95
CA ALA A 369 -14.24 -25.95 -24.76
C ALA A 369 -14.04 -24.83 -25.80
N LEU A 370 -12.81 -24.33 -25.95
CA LEU A 370 -12.47 -23.27 -26.91
C LEU A 370 -12.75 -23.67 -28.36
N ILE A 371 -12.47 -24.92 -28.77
CA ILE A 371 -12.78 -25.43 -30.12
C ILE A 371 -14.30 -25.38 -30.38
N LYS A 372 -15.14 -25.66 -29.38
CA LYS A 372 -16.60 -25.61 -29.54
C LYS A 372 -17.09 -24.17 -29.71
N GLU A 373 -16.58 -23.25 -28.90
CA GLU A 373 -16.91 -21.83 -29.01
C GLU A 373 -16.47 -21.25 -30.36
N LEU A 374 -15.23 -21.49 -30.78
CA LEU A 374 -14.72 -21.02 -32.06
C LEU A 374 -15.47 -21.62 -33.26
N LYS A 375 -15.92 -22.89 -33.17
CA LYS A 375 -16.78 -23.52 -34.20
C LYS A 375 -18.24 -23.03 -34.20
N LEU A 376 -18.73 -22.45 -33.11
CA LEU A 376 -20.04 -21.78 -33.08
C LEU A 376 -19.98 -20.39 -33.75
N GLN A 377 -18.83 -19.71 -33.67
CA GLN A 377 -18.63 -18.40 -34.28
C GLN A 377 -18.14 -18.47 -35.73
N ASN A 378 -17.32 -19.47 -36.08
CA ASN A 378 -16.87 -19.77 -37.43
C ASN A 378 -17.06 -21.29 -37.72
N PRO A 379 -18.08 -21.69 -38.48
CA PRO A 379 -18.32 -23.10 -38.83
C PRO A 379 -17.15 -23.79 -39.55
N ASP A 380 -16.35 -23.02 -40.30
CA ASP A 380 -15.19 -23.50 -41.06
C ASP A 380 -13.90 -23.54 -40.21
N PHE A 381 -13.99 -23.31 -38.89
CA PHE A 381 -12.83 -23.29 -37.99
C PHE A 381 -12.05 -24.62 -38.00
N PRO A 382 -10.71 -24.58 -38.18
CA PRO A 382 -9.89 -25.75 -38.45
C PRO A 382 -10.05 -26.89 -37.43
N ASN A 383 -9.99 -28.14 -37.90
CA ASN A 383 -10.19 -29.32 -37.06
C ASN A 383 -8.91 -29.76 -36.32
N VAL A 384 -8.44 -28.92 -35.39
CA VAL A 384 -7.27 -29.18 -34.54
C VAL A 384 -7.63 -29.93 -33.25
N THR A 385 -6.67 -30.68 -32.69
CA THR A 385 -6.78 -31.39 -31.41
C THR A 385 -6.04 -30.69 -30.26
N SER A 386 -4.93 -30.02 -30.56
CA SER A 386 -4.10 -29.22 -29.65
C SER A 386 -3.45 -28.06 -30.42
N GLY A 387 -2.68 -27.21 -29.73
CA GLY A 387 -1.98 -26.07 -30.30
C GLY A 387 -2.28 -24.76 -29.56
N ILE A 388 -1.90 -23.65 -30.17
CA ILE A 388 -2.04 -22.30 -29.63
C ILE A 388 -2.83 -21.45 -30.63
N TYR A 389 -3.99 -20.95 -30.22
CA TYR A 389 -4.80 -20.01 -30.99
C TYR A 389 -4.24 -18.58 -30.85
N VAL A 390 -3.97 -17.92 -31.98
CA VAL A 390 -3.57 -16.52 -32.06
C VAL A 390 -4.83 -15.66 -32.00
N HIS A 391 -5.05 -15.02 -30.86
CA HIS A 391 -6.24 -14.19 -30.64
C HIS A 391 -6.07 -12.76 -31.19
N GLU A 392 -4.86 -12.21 -31.14
CA GLU A 392 -4.52 -10.86 -31.59
C GLU A 392 -3.03 -10.81 -31.92
N VAL A 393 -2.67 -10.25 -33.08
CA VAL A 393 -1.29 -9.88 -33.46
C VAL A 393 -1.09 -8.40 -33.18
N VAL A 394 -0.05 -8.07 -32.41
CA VAL A 394 0.27 -6.69 -32.03
C VAL A 394 0.87 -5.95 -33.24
N PRO A 395 0.39 -4.74 -33.58
CA PRO A 395 0.94 -3.97 -34.69
C PRO A 395 2.45 -3.70 -34.54
N HIS A 396 3.16 -3.75 -35.67
CA HIS A 396 4.61 -3.56 -35.81
C HIS A 396 5.49 -4.58 -35.05
N SER A 397 4.91 -5.70 -34.61
CA SER A 397 5.61 -6.81 -33.97
C SER A 397 6.33 -7.75 -34.97
N PRO A 398 7.24 -8.63 -34.51
CA PRO A 398 7.78 -9.71 -35.33
C PRO A 398 6.73 -10.63 -35.97
N ALA A 399 5.62 -10.91 -35.26
CA ALA A 399 4.56 -11.75 -35.78
C ALA A 399 3.81 -11.07 -36.95
N GLU A 400 3.53 -9.77 -36.84
CA GLU A 400 2.97 -8.98 -37.96
C GLU A 400 3.93 -8.96 -39.16
N LYS A 401 5.21 -8.60 -38.91
CA LYS A 401 6.27 -8.56 -39.94
C LYS A 401 6.46 -9.92 -40.63
N GLY A 402 6.32 -11.01 -39.88
CA GLY A 402 6.45 -12.39 -40.36
C GLY A 402 5.18 -12.98 -40.98
N GLY A 403 4.05 -12.27 -41.00
CA GLY A 403 2.82 -12.70 -41.69
C GLY A 403 1.88 -13.62 -40.88
N ILE A 404 2.06 -13.70 -39.56
CA ILE A 404 1.07 -14.25 -38.62
C ILE A 404 -0.16 -13.34 -38.58
N LYS A 405 -1.35 -13.90 -38.36
CA LYS A 405 -2.63 -13.19 -38.32
C LYS A 405 -3.51 -13.63 -37.15
N ASP A 406 -4.45 -12.77 -36.80
CA ASP A 406 -5.57 -13.13 -35.90
C ASP A 406 -6.33 -14.33 -36.47
N GLY A 407 -6.65 -15.31 -35.62
CA GLY A 407 -7.33 -16.54 -36.02
C GLY A 407 -6.41 -17.73 -36.35
N ASP A 408 -5.12 -17.49 -36.57
CA ASP A 408 -4.12 -18.55 -36.81
C ASP A 408 -4.04 -19.55 -35.65
N ILE A 409 -3.75 -20.82 -35.95
CA ILE A 409 -3.49 -21.85 -34.92
C ILE A 409 -2.06 -22.39 -35.08
N ILE A 410 -1.19 -22.06 -34.15
CA ILE A 410 0.17 -22.59 -34.09
C ILE A 410 0.11 -24.03 -33.57
N VAL A 411 0.44 -25.00 -34.43
CA VAL A 411 0.35 -26.45 -34.14
C VAL A 411 1.70 -27.09 -33.83
N LYS A 412 2.80 -26.56 -34.40
CA LYS A 412 4.17 -26.97 -34.04
C LYS A 412 5.11 -25.77 -33.90
N LEU A 413 6.19 -25.99 -33.14
CA LEU A 413 7.34 -25.11 -33.00
C LEU A 413 8.62 -25.93 -33.22
N ASN A 414 9.45 -25.52 -34.18
CA ASN A 414 10.71 -26.21 -34.54
C ASN A 414 10.50 -27.73 -34.75
N GLY A 415 9.37 -28.09 -35.39
CA GLY A 415 8.95 -29.48 -35.66
C GLY A 415 8.34 -30.24 -34.47
N LYS A 416 8.35 -29.68 -33.25
CA LYS A 416 7.73 -30.28 -32.06
C LYS A 416 6.26 -29.84 -31.94
N PRO A 417 5.29 -30.74 -31.70
CA PRO A 417 3.91 -30.36 -31.43
C PRO A 417 3.77 -29.43 -30.22
N LEU A 418 2.89 -28.44 -30.31
CA LEU A 418 2.54 -27.54 -29.20
C LEU A 418 1.28 -28.03 -28.48
N MET A 419 1.30 -27.98 -27.15
CA MET A 419 0.20 -28.42 -26.28
C MET A 419 -0.36 -27.28 -25.44
N ALA A 420 0.46 -26.31 -25.02
CA ALA A 420 0.07 -25.17 -24.20
C ALA A 420 0.87 -23.90 -24.55
N THR A 421 0.31 -22.74 -24.20
CA THR A 421 1.01 -21.44 -24.33
C THR A 421 2.35 -21.38 -23.56
N ALA A 422 2.51 -22.19 -22.51
CA ALA A 422 3.76 -22.32 -21.76
C ALA A 422 4.92 -22.84 -22.62
N ASP A 423 4.65 -23.75 -23.57
CA ASP A 423 5.66 -24.34 -24.46
C ASP A 423 6.36 -23.26 -25.31
N LEU A 424 5.54 -22.36 -25.89
CA LEU A 424 6.00 -21.23 -26.68
C LEU A 424 6.66 -20.13 -25.81
N GLN A 425 6.20 -19.93 -24.56
CA GLN A 425 6.84 -19.02 -23.59
C GLN A 425 8.21 -19.50 -23.12
N GLY A 426 8.45 -20.81 -23.05
CA GLY A 426 9.75 -21.40 -22.75
C GLY A 426 10.74 -21.15 -23.89
N ALA A 427 10.38 -21.61 -25.09
CA ALA A 427 11.21 -21.47 -26.29
C ALA A 427 11.54 -20.00 -26.63
N LEU A 428 10.60 -19.08 -26.40
CA LEU A 428 10.85 -17.63 -26.52
C LEU A 428 12.06 -17.15 -25.70
N GLN A 429 12.44 -17.80 -24.60
CA GLN A 429 13.58 -17.40 -23.77
C GLN A 429 14.91 -18.00 -24.28
N GLU A 430 14.87 -19.17 -24.90
CA GLU A 430 16.05 -19.95 -25.28
C GLU A 430 16.47 -19.74 -26.74
N GLU A 431 15.52 -19.58 -27.66
CA GLU A 431 15.75 -19.64 -29.10
C GLU A 431 15.88 -18.25 -29.75
N THR A 432 16.67 -18.15 -30.82
CA THR A 432 16.90 -16.90 -31.57
C THR A 432 15.91 -16.66 -32.70
N ALA A 433 15.31 -17.73 -33.22
CA ALA A 433 14.29 -17.74 -34.27
C ALA A 433 13.35 -18.92 -34.03
N LEU A 434 12.06 -18.73 -34.30
CA LEU A 434 11.00 -19.70 -34.06
C LEU A 434 10.39 -20.11 -35.41
N LEU A 435 10.59 -21.37 -35.82
CA LEU A 435 9.89 -21.94 -36.98
C LEU A 435 8.52 -22.44 -36.51
N LEU A 436 7.50 -21.62 -36.74
CA LEU A 436 6.12 -21.88 -36.39
C LEU A 436 5.42 -22.60 -37.54
N GLU A 437 4.82 -23.76 -37.25
CA GLU A 437 3.86 -24.42 -38.14
C GLU A 437 2.45 -23.98 -37.72
N VAL A 438 1.72 -23.38 -38.66
CA VAL A 438 0.47 -22.67 -38.42
C VAL A 438 -0.60 -23.18 -39.35
N ARG A 439 -1.68 -23.71 -38.78
CA ARG A 439 -2.94 -23.95 -39.49
C ARG A 439 -3.66 -22.61 -39.66
N ARG A 440 -3.91 -22.23 -40.91
CA ARG A 440 -4.77 -21.10 -41.29
C ARG A 440 -5.84 -21.65 -42.23
N ASP A 441 -7.10 -21.56 -41.82
CA ASP A 441 -8.22 -22.22 -42.49
C ASP A 441 -7.94 -23.72 -42.70
N ASN A 442 -7.82 -24.21 -43.95
CA ASN A 442 -7.38 -25.58 -44.21
C ASN A 442 -5.87 -25.74 -44.47
N ASP A 443 -5.14 -24.65 -44.71
CA ASP A 443 -3.72 -24.69 -45.10
C ASP A 443 -2.80 -24.85 -43.88
N ASP A 444 -1.73 -25.65 -44.04
CA ASP A 444 -0.60 -25.72 -43.10
C ASP A 444 0.54 -24.85 -43.64
N LEU A 445 0.84 -23.75 -42.95
CA LEU A 445 1.82 -22.74 -43.32
C LEU A 445 3.04 -22.79 -42.39
N LEU A 446 4.22 -22.42 -42.90
CA LEU A 446 5.45 -22.31 -42.12
C LEU A 446 5.93 -20.86 -42.08
N PHE A 447 6.16 -20.36 -40.86
CA PHE A 447 6.63 -18.99 -40.62
C PHE A 447 7.89 -19.01 -39.73
N ASN A 448 8.97 -18.38 -40.18
CA ASN A 448 10.16 -18.17 -39.36
C ASN A 448 10.09 -16.78 -38.70
N ILE A 449 9.87 -16.74 -37.39
CA ILE A 449 9.71 -15.50 -36.63
C ILE A 449 10.93 -15.29 -35.73
N GLU A 450 11.65 -14.19 -35.92
CA GLU A 450 12.76 -13.78 -35.04
C GLU A 450 12.22 -12.91 -33.89
N PRO A 451 12.33 -13.32 -32.61
CA PRO A 451 11.80 -12.53 -31.51
C PRO A 451 12.60 -11.25 -31.26
N ASP A 452 11.95 -10.10 -31.41
CA ASP A 452 12.47 -8.78 -31.00
C ASP A 452 12.77 -8.81 -29.49
N VAL A 453 13.81 -8.08 -29.06
CA VAL A 453 14.20 -7.99 -27.64
C VAL A 453 13.73 -6.67 -27.05
N ILE A 454 12.77 -6.73 -26.14
CA ILE A 454 12.42 -5.61 -25.26
C ILE A 454 13.26 -5.64 -23.99
N MET A 455 13.78 -4.46 -23.64
CA MET A 455 14.35 -4.21 -22.32
C MET A 455 13.21 -3.74 -21.40
N GLN A 456 12.98 -4.51 -20.33
CA GLN A 456 12.27 -4.05 -19.14
C GLN A 456 13.30 -3.62 -18.10
#